data_AF-A0A2K3M9N5-F1
#
_entry.id   AF-A0A2K3M9N5-F1
#
_cell.length_a   1.000
_cell.length_b   1.000
_cell.length_c   1.000
_cell.angle_alpha   90.00
_cell.angle_beta   90.00
_cell.angle_gamma   90.00
#
_symmetry.space_group_name_H-M   'P 1'
#
loop_
_entity.id
_entity.type
_entity.pdbx_description
1 polymer ?
#
loop_
_entity_poly.entity_id
_entity_poly.type
_entity_poly.pdbx_seq_one_letter_code
_entity_poly.pdbx_strand_id
1 'polypeptide(L)'
;SKWNAAMKEELHSIEKNHTWKLVELPPQKKAISVKWMFKLKKDPDGKIVKHKARLVARGFLQQEGIDYTEVYAPVARIETIRLVIAIVSSYNWSLYHMDVKSAFLNGPLEEEVYVLEPPGFEIESEKNKGSDMKMITRHNSRANYKTHNVASIEKFKGRLKNEFEMSDLGKLNYFLELEFHYVSDGIVLHQRKYIADVLKRFHMENCNEVETPMEANLKLSKSEDEQAVDATLFKQVVGSLRFICNTRPDSFDISFDCSKKDPEILEGRSTGYWFRFRNSPISWSSKKQNIVALFSCEADYVKPMRLNVDNKSAISLAKNPIAHGRSKHIETKYHFLRDQVNKEKLTVVHRRTNVQVEDILTKSLRADRFKELRNMLGIVKAERLN
;
A
#
# COMPACT_ATOMS: atom_id res chain seq x y z
N SER A 1 34.94 -0.75 13.11
CA SER A 1 34.39 -0.46 11.76
C SER A 1 33.15 0.44 11.89
N LYS A 2 32.76 1.19 10.85
CA LYS A 2 31.51 1.99 10.84
C LYS A 2 30.25 1.11 10.98
N TRP A 3 30.32 -0.14 10.53
CA TRP A 3 29.24 -1.13 10.72
C TRP A 3 29.07 -1.57 12.17
N ASN A 4 30.15 -1.78 12.93
CA ASN A 4 30.05 -2.13 14.35
C ASN A 4 29.40 -1.00 15.17
N ALA A 5 29.70 0.25 14.84
CA ALA A 5 29.03 1.39 15.46
C ALA A 5 27.52 1.39 15.18
N ALA A 6 27.11 1.11 13.94
CA ALA A 6 25.70 1.00 13.57
C ALA A 6 24.98 -0.17 14.25
N MET A 7 25.66 -1.31 14.46
CA MET A 7 25.11 -2.44 15.22
C MET A 7 24.90 -2.09 16.69
N LYS A 8 25.89 -1.43 17.33
CA LYS A 8 25.78 -0.94 18.71
C LYS A 8 24.64 0.07 18.87
N GLU A 9 24.46 0.98 17.91
CA GLU A 9 23.35 1.95 17.91
C GLU A 9 21.98 1.24 17.90
N GLU A 10 21.81 0.21 17.06
CA GLU A 10 20.57 -0.58 17.01
C GLU A 10 20.32 -1.34 18.33
N LEU A 11 21.34 -2.02 18.88
CA LEU A 11 21.21 -2.73 20.16
C LEU A 11 20.86 -1.80 21.32
N HIS A 12 21.52 -0.64 21.39
CA HIS A 12 21.25 0.36 22.41
C HIS A 12 19.81 0.88 22.31
N SER A 13 19.27 1.06 21.10
CA SER A 13 17.85 1.42 20.91
C SER A 13 16.89 0.34 21.41
N ILE A 14 17.26 -0.95 21.32
CA ILE A 14 16.42 -2.06 21.80
C ILE A 14 16.47 -2.12 23.34
N GLU A 15 17.67 -2.00 23.92
CA GLU A 15 17.89 -2.00 25.38
C GLU A 15 17.20 -0.82 26.06
N LYS A 16 17.32 0.39 25.49
CA LYS A 16 16.69 1.62 26.00
C LYS A 16 15.18 1.51 26.08
N ASN A 17 14.55 0.82 25.12
CA ASN A 17 13.10 0.64 25.09
C ASN A 17 12.63 -0.54 25.96
N HIS A 18 13.55 -1.19 26.70
CA HIS A 18 13.27 -2.35 27.54
C HIS A 18 12.50 -3.46 26.83
N THR A 19 12.71 -3.59 25.52
CA THR A 19 11.94 -4.56 24.71
C THR A 19 12.49 -5.97 24.82
N TRP A 20 13.60 -6.22 25.52
CA TRP A 20 14.11 -7.57 25.71
C TRP A 20 14.87 -7.78 27.04
N LYS A 21 15.01 -9.04 27.45
CA LYS A 21 15.76 -9.49 28.61
C LYS A 21 16.52 -10.77 28.29
N LEU A 22 17.76 -10.90 28.74
CA LEU A 22 18.53 -12.15 28.65
C LEU A 22 17.94 -13.21 29.61
N VAL A 23 17.67 -14.41 29.10
CA VAL A 23 17.06 -15.53 29.82
C VAL A 23 17.61 -16.87 29.31
N GLU A 24 17.50 -17.91 30.14
CA GLU A 24 17.67 -19.30 29.68
C GLU A 24 16.44 -19.75 28.88
N LEU A 25 16.65 -20.56 27.84
CA LEU A 25 15.56 -21.08 27.01
C LEU A 25 14.75 -22.14 27.79
N PRO A 26 13.43 -21.97 27.96
CA PRO A 26 12.61 -22.99 28.58
C PRO A 26 12.61 -24.31 27.78
N PRO A 27 12.55 -25.50 28.42
CA PRO A 27 12.68 -26.80 27.75
C PRO A 27 11.67 -27.11 26.64
N GLN A 28 10.61 -26.31 26.51
CA GLN A 28 9.52 -26.50 25.54
C GLN A 28 9.36 -25.33 24.55
N LYS A 29 10.25 -24.34 24.59
CA LYS A 29 10.20 -23.17 23.70
C LYS A 29 11.32 -23.27 22.67
N LYS A 30 11.05 -22.79 21.46
CA LYS A 30 12.03 -22.76 20.36
C LYS A 30 12.49 -21.32 20.14
N ALA A 31 13.80 -21.16 20.07
CA ALA A 31 14.40 -19.86 19.75
C ALA A 31 14.45 -19.57 18.26
N ILE A 32 14.19 -18.33 17.90
CA ILE A 32 14.30 -17.82 16.54
C ILE A 32 15.72 -17.28 16.33
N SER A 33 16.36 -17.73 15.27
CA SER A 33 17.66 -17.18 14.87
C SER A 33 17.51 -15.75 14.34
N VAL A 34 18.50 -14.91 14.62
CA VAL A 34 18.54 -13.51 14.14
C VAL A 34 19.65 -13.33 13.09
N LYS A 35 19.56 -12.26 12.30
CA LYS A 35 20.63 -11.84 11.39
C LYS A 35 20.73 -10.33 11.31
N TRP A 36 21.94 -9.86 11.02
CA TRP A 36 22.19 -8.46 10.69
C TRP A 36 21.87 -8.19 9.22
N MET A 37 21.06 -7.16 8.98
CA MET A 37 20.82 -6.59 7.65
C MET A 37 21.51 -5.23 7.56
N PHE A 38 22.34 -5.05 6.54
CA PHE A 38 23.14 -3.84 6.34
C PHE A 38 22.61 -3.03 5.16
N LYS A 39 22.47 -1.73 5.35
CA LYS A 39 22.08 -0.79 4.29
C LYS A 39 22.93 0.48 4.37
N LEU A 40 23.51 0.87 3.24
CA LEU A 40 24.13 2.18 3.08
C LEU A 40 23.04 3.19 2.74
N LYS A 41 22.94 4.25 3.53
CA LYS A 41 22.18 5.45 3.17
C LYS A 41 23.12 6.39 2.45
N LYS A 42 22.76 6.74 1.22
CA LYS A 42 23.47 7.72 0.39
C LYS A 42 22.64 8.99 0.29
N ASP A 43 23.30 10.13 0.12
CA ASP A 43 22.65 11.37 -0.28
C ASP A 43 22.28 11.33 -1.78
N PRO A 44 21.56 12.35 -2.30
CA PRO A 44 21.26 12.45 -3.73
C PRO A 44 22.50 12.42 -4.63
N ASP A 45 23.65 12.91 -4.14
CA ASP A 45 24.93 12.92 -4.87
C ASP A 45 25.67 11.56 -4.83
N GLY A 46 25.08 10.56 -4.17
CA GLY A 46 25.60 9.19 -4.12
C GLY A 46 26.69 8.97 -3.05
N LYS A 47 27.03 9.99 -2.25
CA LYS A 47 27.97 9.89 -1.14
C LYS A 47 27.30 9.22 0.06
N ILE A 48 28.07 8.38 0.76
CA ILE A 48 27.57 7.61 1.89
C ILE A 48 27.37 8.54 3.09
N VAL A 49 26.12 8.72 3.51
CA VAL A 49 25.71 9.54 4.66
C VAL A 49 25.66 8.72 5.94
N LYS A 50 25.11 7.50 5.89
CA LYS A 50 24.94 6.66 7.09
C LYS A 50 25.07 5.18 6.79
N HIS A 51 25.75 4.46 7.68
CA HIS A 51 25.70 3.00 7.73
C HIS A 51 24.52 2.61 8.64
N LYS A 52 23.58 1.82 8.12
CA LYS A 52 22.41 1.37 8.88
C LYS A 52 22.48 -0.15 9.04
N ALA A 53 22.55 -0.62 10.28
CA ALA A 53 22.38 -2.02 10.63
C ALA A 53 20.98 -2.22 11.22
N ARG A 54 20.37 -3.38 10.95
CA ARG A 54 19.10 -3.81 11.52
C ARG A 54 19.23 -5.24 11.99
N LEU A 55 18.82 -5.52 13.22
CA LEU A 55 18.71 -6.88 13.72
C LEU A 55 17.34 -7.42 13.30
N VAL A 56 17.31 -8.55 12.59
CA VAL A 56 16.08 -9.12 12.03
C VAL A 56 15.94 -10.58 12.43
N ALA A 57 14.81 -10.93 13.02
CA ALA A 57 14.44 -12.32 13.30
C ALA A 57 14.17 -13.08 11.99
N ARG A 58 14.69 -14.30 11.88
CA ARG A 58 14.50 -15.17 10.70
C ARG A 58 13.14 -15.87 10.78
N GLY A 59 12.08 -15.13 10.45
CA GLY A 59 10.69 -15.58 10.53
C GLY A 59 10.31 -16.77 9.63
N PHE A 60 11.14 -17.20 8.67
CA PHE A 60 10.87 -18.40 7.86
C PHE A 60 10.88 -19.71 8.67
N LEU A 61 11.31 -19.66 9.93
CA LEU A 61 11.28 -20.79 10.85
C LEU A 61 9.98 -20.86 11.69
N GLN A 62 9.09 -19.87 11.56
CA GLN A 62 7.85 -19.77 12.32
C GLN A 62 6.67 -20.40 11.57
N GLN A 63 5.76 -21.03 12.30
CA GLN A 63 4.53 -21.65 11.79
C GLN A 63 3.30 -20.82 12.15
N GLU A 64 2.48 -20.48 11.14
CA GLU A 64 1.20 -19.79 11.31
C GLU A 64 0.25 -20.63 12.18
N GLY A 65 -0.39 -20.01 13.17
CA GLY A 65 -1.27 -20.66 14.15
C GLY A 65 -0.56 -21.31 15.34
N ILE A 66 0.78 -21.34 15.36
CA ILE A 66 1.59 -21.86 16.48
C ILE A 66 2.51 -20.76 17.03
N ASP A 67 3.32 -20.16 16.16
CA ASP A 67 4.33 -19.16 16.53
C ASP A 67 3.86 -17.71 16.28
N TYR A 68 2.78 -17.54 15.52
CA TYR A 68 2.09 -16.27 15.33
C TYR A 68 0.67 -16.51 14.79
N THR A 69 -0.26 -15.64 15.14
CA THR A 69 -1.63 -15.64 14.61
C THR A 69 -1.85 -14.64 13.47
N GLU A 70 -1.13 -13.51 13.47
CA GLU A 70 -1.19 -12.50 12.41
C GLU A 70 0.22 -12.04 11.98
N VAL A 71 0.46 -11.95 10.67
CA VAL A 71 1.72 -11.46 10.07
C VAL A 71 1.64 -10.01 9.59
N TYR A 72 0.50 -9.34 9.81
CA TYR A 72 0.28 -8.00 9.28
C TYR A 72 0.94 -6.93 10.16
N ALA A 73 2.09 -6.44 9.72
CA ALA A 73 2.55 -5.13 10.19
C ALA A 73 1.52 -4.07 9.72
N PRO A 74 1.03 -3.18 10.60
CA PRO A 74 0.11 -2.12 10.21
C PRO A 74 0.84 -1.10 9.33
N VAL A 75 0.85 -1.34 8.02
CA VAL A 75 1.36 -0.39 7.04
C VAL A 75 0.21 0.52 6.61
N ALA A 76 0.44 1.83 6.58
CA ALA A 76 -0.54 2.79 6.10
C ALA A 76 -0.97 2.44 4.67
N ARG A 77 -2.26 2.13 4.50
CA ARG A 77 -2.85 1.86 3.19
C ARG A 77 -2.85 3.14 2.36
N ILE A 78 -2.60 3.03 1.06
CA ILE A 78 -2.55 4.19 0.16
C ILE A 78 -3.90 4.91 0.10
N GLU A 79 -4.99 4.17 0.21
CA GLU A 79 -6.36 4.69 0.30
C GLU A 79 -6.54 5.57 1.54
N THR A 80 -5.99 5.15 2.68
CA THR A 80 -6.01 5.94 3.92
C THR A 80 -5.21 7.22 3.75
N ILE A 81 -4.01 7.14 3.15
CA ILE A 81 -3.15 8.30 2.88
C ILE A 81 -3.92 9.30 2.00
N ARG A 82 -4.50 8.85 0.89
CA ARG A 82 -5.29 9.72 0.01
C ARG A 82 -6.51 10.32 0.69
N LEU A 83 -7.22 9.53 1.49
CA LEU A 83 -8.37 10.03 2.22
C LEU A 83 -7.98 11.15 3.19
N VAL A 84 -6.89 10.96 3.95
CA VAL A 84 -6.36 11.99 4.83
C VAL A 84 -5.99 13.24 4.04
N ILE A 85 -5.26 13.11 2.92
CA ILE A 85 -4.89 14.26 2.06
C ILE A 85 -6.14 14.97 1.53
N ALA A 86 -7.14 14.21 1.06
CA ALA A 86 -8.37 14.76 0.51
C ALA A 86 -9.16 15.52 1.57
N ILE A 87 -9.20 15.03 2.82
CA ILE A 87 -9.80 15.73 3.97
C ILE A 87 -8.99 17.00 4.27
N VAL A 88 -7.68 16.90 4.40
CA VAL A 88 -6.78 18.03 4.67
C VAL A 88 -6.99 19.14 3.63
N SER A 89 -6.96 18.80 2.34
CA SER A 89 -7.20 19.75 1.25
C SER A 89 -8.63 20.31 1.29
N SER A 90 -9.61 19.50 1.64
CA SER A 90 -11.03 19.86 1.72
C SER A 90 -11.37 20.87 2.81
N TYR A 91 -10.59 20.88 3.89
CA TYR A 91 -10.76 21.77 5.04
C TYR A 91 -9.63 22.81 5.17
N ASN A 92 -8.75 22.89 4.16
CA ASN A 92 -7.57 23.77 4.15
C ASN A 92 -6.70 23.61 5.41
N TRP A 93 -6.49 22.37 5.84
CA TRP A 93 -5.65 22.06 7.01
C TRP A 93 -4.17 22.03 6.62
N SER A 94 -3.31 22.38 7.58
CA SER A 94 -1.88 22.19 7.44
C SER A 94 -1.50 20.75 7.79
N LEU A 95 -0.67 20.13 6.95
CA LEU A 95 -0.20 18.74 7.15
C LEU A 95 1.29 18.72 7.49
N TYR A 96 1.60 18.15 8.65
CA TYR A 96 2.96 18.02 9.17
C TYR A 96 3.32 16.55 9.36
N HIS A 97 4.59 16.22 9.19
CA HIS A 97 5.12 14.87 9.34
C HIS A 97 6.09 14.82 10.53
N MET A 98 5.76 13.95 11.49
CA MET A 98 6.60 13.62 12.63
C MET A 98 7.10 12.18 12.48
N ASP A 99 8.41 11.95 12.53
CA ASP A 99 9.02 10.62 12.43
C ASP A 99 9.37 10.10 13.81
N VAL A 100 8.59 9.13 14.30
CA VAL A 100 8.86 8.44 15.57
C VAL A 100 9.99 7.44 15.36
N LYS A 101 11.10 7.64 16.07
CA LYS A 101 12.20 6.68 16.03
C LYS A 101 11.74 5.36 16.64
N SER A 102 12.11 4.28 15.98
CA SER A 102 11.84 2.92 16.45
C SER A 102 10.36 2.66 16.77
N ALA A 103 9.42 3.22 16.00
CA ALA A 103 7.98 3.07 16.22
C ALA A 103 7.49 1.62 16.38
N PHE A 104 8.14 0.66 15.71
CA PHE A 104 7.84 -0.77 15.84
C PHE A 104 8.15 -1.34 17.24
N LEU A 105 9.08 -0.73 17.99
CA LEU A 105 9.40 -1.12 19.36
C LEU A 105 8.34 -0.65 20.37
N ASN A 106 7.41 0.22 19.96
CA ASN A 106 6.30 0.69 20.79
C ASN A 106 5.01 -0.13 20.60
N GLY A 107 5.00 -1.12 19.68
CA GLY A 107 3.84 -1.98 19.45
C GLY A 107 3.71 -3.05 20.54
N PRO A 108 2.50 -3.33 21.06
CA PRO A 108 2.33 -4.44 21.98
C PRO A 108 2.59 -5.76 21.24
N LEU A 109 3.34 -6.66 21.87
CA LEU A 109 3.46 -8.06 21.46
C LEU A 109 2.59 -8.90 22.39
N GLU A 110 1.69 -9.70 21.82
CA GLU A 110 0.79 -10.58 22.59
C GLU A 110 1.46 -11.91 22.95
N GLU A 111 2.50 -12.29 22.22
CA GLU A 111 3.16 -13.59 22.30
C GLU A 111 4.56 -13.48 22.91
N GLU A 112 4.98 -14.49 23.67
CA GLU A 112 6.36 -14.58 24.18
C GLU A 112 7.28 -15.17 23.11
N VAL A 113 8.22 -14.35 22.63
CA VAL A 113 9.18 -14.73 21.59
C VAL A 113 10.60 -14.79 22.16
N TYR A 114 11.27 -15.91 21.89
CA TYR A 114 12.67 -16.15 22.24
C TYR A 114 13.54 -16.01 20.99
N VAL A 115 14.61 -15.23 21.08
CA VAL A 115 15.58 -15.04 19.99
C VAL A 115 17.00 -15.36 20.46
N LEU A 116 17.78 -15.97 19.56
CA LEU A 116 19.21 -16.18 19.81
C LEU A 116 19.93 -14.84 19.94
N GLU A 117 21.05 -14.87 20.66
CA GLU A 117 21.90 -13.69 20.78
C GLU A 117 22.34 -13.17 19.39
N PRO A 118 22.44 -11.83 19.23
CA PRO A 118 22.92 -11.24 17.99
C PRO A 118 24.36 -11.69 17.70
N PRO A 119 24.64 -12.24 16.51
CA PRO A 119 25.99 -12.68 16.17
C PRO A 119 27.03 -11.57 16.36
N GLY A 120 28.11 -11.90 17.07
CA GLY A 120 29.20 -10.97 17.38
C GLY A 120 28.97 -10.04 18.59
N PHE A 121 27.88 -10.24 19.33
CA PHE A 121 27.57 -9.57 20.60
C PHE A 121 27.11 -10.56 21.68
N GLU A 122 27.54 -11.82 21.55
CA GLU A 122 27.34 -12.88 22.53
C GLU A 122 28.11 -12.55 23.82
N ILE A 123 27.49 -12.73 24.98
CA ILE A 123 28.12 -12.43 26.27
C ILE A 123 28.90 -13.66 26.74
N GLU A 124 30.19 -13.52 27.04
CA GLU A 124 31.05 -14.66 27.43
C GLU A 124 30.80 -15.24 28.82
N SER A 125 29.74 -14.83 29.52
CA SER A 125 29.42 -15.36 30.85
C SER A 125 28.83 -16.77 30.73
N GLU A 126 29.70 -17.76 30.94
CA GLU A 126 29.42 -19.20 31.12
C GLU A 126 29.12 -20.03 29.85
N LYS A 127 30.14 -20.18 28.99
CA LYS A 127 30.24 -21.20 27.90
C LYS A 127 30.07 -22.68 28.34
N ASN A 128 29.59 -22.98 29.55
CA ASN A 128 29.45 -24.34 30.08
C ASN A 128 28.02 -24.73 30.53
N LYS A 129 26.98 -23.93 30.27
CA LYS A 129 25.59 -24.41 30.30
C LYS A 129 24.87 -23.88 29.07
N GLY A 130 24.16 -24.77 28.36
CA GLY A 130 23.66 -24.49 27.03
C GLY A 130 22.73 -23.28 26.91
N SER A 131 22.98 -22.49 25.87
CA SER A 131 22.09 -21.54 25.18
C SER A 131 21.69 -20.23 25.88
N ASP A 132 22.50 -19.20 25.63
CA ASP A 132 22.22 -17.78 25.88
C ASP A 132 21.11 -17.26 24.94
N MET A 133 20.05 -16.66 25.49
CA MET A 133 18.84 -16.26 24.74
C MET A 133 18.28 -14.92 25.22
N LYS A 134 17.63 -14.14 24.35
CA LYS A 134 16.87 -12.93 24.75
C LYS A 134 15.37 -13.13 24.56
N MET A 135 14.58 -12.80 25.58
CA MET A 135 13.11 -12.76 25.62
C MET A 135 12.63 -11.33 25.34
N ILE A 136 11.62 -11.14 24.50
CA ILE A 136 11.07 -9.80 24.20
C ILE A 136 9.92 -9.46 25.17
N THR A 137 9.90 -8.25 25.78
CA THR A 137 8.86 -7.83 26.75
C THR A 137 8.33 -6.40 26.53
N ARG A 138 7.20 -6.11 27.21
CA ARG A 138 6.16 -5.09 26.94
C ARG A 138 6.49 -3.66 27.45
N HIS A 139 6.07 -2.62 26.74
CA HIS A 139 5.64 -1.32 27.31
C HIS A 139 4.62 -0.59 26.42
N ASN A 140 3.70 0.16 27.03
CA ASN A 140 2.51 0.71 26.38
C ASN A 140 2.22 2.13 26.88
N SER A 141 1.95 3.07 25.98
CA SER A 141 1.05 4.21 26.24
C SER A 141 0.57 4.81 24.92
N ARG A 142 -0.75 4.82 24.72
CA ARG A 142 -1.42 5.37 23.52
C ARG A 142 -2.16 6.63 23.91
N ALA A 143 -1.85 7.73 23.27
CA ALA A 143 -2.50 9.02 23.52
C ALA A 143 -3.26 9.50 22.27
N ASN A 144 -4.52 9.88 22.46
CA ASN A 144 -5.40 10.44 21.43
C ASN A 144 -5.48 11.95 21.59
N TYR A 145 -5.23 12.71 20.52
CA TYR A 145 -5.41 14.16 20.55
C TYR A 145 -5.94 14.69 19.22
N LYS A 146 -6.88 15.64 19.32
CA LYS A 146 -7.32 16.52 18.23
C LYS A 146 -6.82 17.93 18.56
N THR A 147 -6.31 18.66 17.59
CA THR A 147 -5.99 20.09 17.75
C THR A 147 -6.39 20.88 16.52
N HIS A 148 -6.89 22.09 16.73
CA HIS A 148 -7.09 23.10 15.70
C HIS A 148 -6.35 24.37 16.16
N ASN A 149 -5.55 24.95 15.25
CA ASN A 149 -4.70 26.16 15.36
C ASN A 149 -3.17 25.90 15.43
N VAL A 150 -2.37 26.74 14.76
CA VAL A 150 -0.90 26.64 14.57
C VAL A 150 -0.15 26.67 15.90
N ALA A 151 -0.54 27.55 16.83
CA ALA A 151 0.03 27.57 18.19
C ALA A 151 -0.28 26.26 18.95
N SER A 152 -1.45 25.67 18.70
CA SER A 152 -1.83 24.36 19.25
C SER A 152 -1.04 23.23 18.60
N ILE A 153 -0.65 23.34 17.32
CA ILE A 153 0.19 22.35 16.63
C ILE A 153 1.59 22.32 17.23
N GLU A 154 2.24 23.47 17.44
CA GLU A 154 3.59 23.48 18.04
C GLU A 154 3.56 22.99 19.49
N LYS A 155 2.54 23.38 20.27
CA LYS A 155 2.31 22.83 21.61
C LYS A 155 2.10 21.32 21.58
N PHE A 156 1.37 20.82 20.58
CA PHE A 156 1.11 19.40 20.39
C PHE A 156 2.35 18.61 19.98
N LYS A 157 3.14 19.14 19.03
CA LYS A 157 4.44 18.59 18.66
C LYS A 157 5.37 18.53 19.86
N GLY A 158 5.39 19.58 20.70
CA GLY A 158 6.15 19.60 21.95
C GLY A 158 5.74 18.47 22.89
N ARG A 159 4.43 18.25 23.09
CA ARG A 159 3.92 17.12 23.88
C ARG A 159 4.33 15.77 23.28
N LEU A 160 4.19 15.60 21.97
CA LEU A 160 4.60 14.35 21.31
C LEU A 160 6.11 14.09 21.44
N LYS A 161 6.95 15.12 21.36
CA LYS A 161 8.40 15.02 21.56
C LYS A 161 8.79 14.67 23.00
N ASN A 162 7.94 15.00 23.98
CA ASN A 162 8.14 14.61 25.38
C ASN A 162 7.81 13.14 25.61
N GLU A 163 6.78 12.63 24.92
CA GLU A 163 6.32 11.23 25.07
C GLU A 163 7.13 10.25 24.21
N PHE A 164 7.54 10.68 23.01
CA PHE A 164 8.18 9.82 22.03
C PHE A 164 9.51 10.41 21.55
N GLU A 165 10.53 9.56 21.40
CA GLU A 165 11.75 9.97 20.70
C GLU A 165 11.45 10.13 19.19
N MET A 166 11.32 11.37 18.73
CA MET A 166 10.90 11.65 17.35
C MET A 166 11.61 12.86 16.74
N SER A 167 11.57 12.94 15.42
CA SER A 167 12.06 14.08 14.64
C SER A 167 10.88 14.81 13.99
N ASP A 168 10.89 16.14 14.04
CA ASP A 168 9.94 16.96 13.27
C ASP A 168 10.50 17.15 11.87
N LEU A 169 9.82 16.60 10.87
CA LEU A 169 10.20 16.71 9.46
C LEU A 169 9.53 17.92 8.78
N GLY A 170 8.75 18.69 9.52
CA GLY A 170 8.05 19.87 9.03
C GLY A 170 6.82 19.52 8.20
N LYS A 171 6.52 20.36 7.20
CA LYS A 171 5.41 20.12 6.27
C LYS A 171 5.63 18.82 5.50
N LEU A 172 4.55 18.11 5.23
CA LEU A 172 4.64 16.84 4.52
C LEU A 172 4.97 17.08 3.04
N ASN A 173 6.25 16.95 2.68
CA ASN A 173 6.71 17.04 1.29
C ASN A 173 7.00 15.65 0.67
N TYR A 174 7.29 14.64 1.50
CA TYR A 174 7.62 13.29 1.06
C TYR A 174 7.15 12.23 2.06
N PHE A 175 6.47 11.18 1.58
CA PHE A 175 6.03 10.04 2.38
C PHE A 175 5.88 8.79 1.53
N LEU A 176 6.50 7.67 1.91
CA LEU A 176 6.41 6.38 1.21
C LEU A 176 6.60 6.51 -0.31
N GLU A 177 7.70 7.11 -0.77
CA GLU A 177 7.99 7.28 -2.21
C GLU A 177 6.98 8.15 -2.99
N LEU A 178 6.14 8.89 -2.26
CA LEU A 178 5.25 9.92 -2.78
C LEU A 178 5.76 11.29 -2.40
N GLU A 179 5.68 12.21 -3.34
CA GLU A 179 6.01 13.62 -3.22
C GLU A 179 4.72 14.45 -3.20
N PHE A 180 4.73 15.52 -2.41
CA PHE A 180 3.57 16.36 -2.14
C PHE A 180 3.92 17.80 -2.48
N HIS A 181 3.19 18.37 -3.43
CA HIS A 181 3.34 19.74 -3.88
C HIS A 181 2.09 20.54 -3.50
N TYR A 182 2.26 21.62 -2.74
CA TYR A 182 1.17 22.47 -2.28
C TYR A 182 0.94 23.59 -3.29
N VAL A 183 -0.29 23.68 -3.82
CA VAL A 183 -0.72 24.73 -4.76
C VAL A 183 -1.88 25.53 -4.12
N SER A 184 -2.27 26.66 -4.71
CA SER A 184 -3.36 27.50 -4.19
C SER A 184 -4.67 26.72 -4.00
N ASP A 185 -4.93 25.78 -4.91
CA ASP A 185 -6.21 25.07 -5.02
C ASP A 185 -6.18 23.67 -4.38
N GLY A 186 -5.08 23.29 -3.71
CA GLY A 186 -4.97 22.02 -3.01
C GLY A 186 -3.56 21.42 -2.95
N ILE A 187 -3.50 20.09 -2.93
CA ILE A 187 -2.25 19.32 -2.81
C ILE A 187 -2.15 18.37 -3.99
N VAL A 188 -1.02 18.40 -4.69
CA VAL A 188 -0.71 17.45 -5.76
C VAL A 188 0.22 16.38 -5.25
N LEU A 189 -0.17 15.13 -5.49
CA LEU A 189 0.60 13.93 -5.19
C LEU A 189 1.30 13.44 -6.46
N HIS A 190 2.62 13.27 -6.41
CA HIS A 190 3.40 12.73 -7.54
C HIS A 190 4.51 11.78 -7.08
N GLN A 191 5.19 11.14 -8.04
CA GLN A 191 6.20 10.08 -7.79
C GLN A 191 7.40 10.21 -8.72
N ARG A 192 7.79 11.45 -9.05
CA ARG A 192 8.80 11.72 -10.07
C ARG A 192 10.12 11.04 -9.68
N LYS A 193 10.54 11.19 -8.42
CA LYS A 193 11.77 10.58 -7.91
C LYS A 193 11.72 9.04 -7.97
N TYR A 194 10.64 8.43 -7.48
CA TYR A 194 10.50 6.98 -7.49
C TYR A 194 10.54 6.40 -8.91
N ILE A 195 9.83 7.03 -9.86
CA ILE A 195 9.81 6.61 -11.25
C ILE A 195 11.21 6.73 -11.87
N ALA A 196 11.92 7.84 -11.63
CA ALA A 196 13.30 8.01 -12.09
C ALA A 196 14.24 6.94 -11.53
N ASP A 197 14.12 6.62 -10.23
CA ASP A 197 14.91 5.56 -9.59
C ASP A 197 14.58 4.17 -10.16
N VAL A 198 13.32 3.92 -10.55
CA VAL A 198 12.89 2.68 -11.22
C VAL A 198 13.49 2.59 -12.62
N LEU A 199 13.40 3.65 -13.42
CA LEU A 199 13.97 3.68 -14.78
C LEU A 199 15.48 3.45 -14.74
N LYS A 200 16.19 4.13 -13.83
CA LYS A 200 17.63 3.94 -13.62
C LYS A 200 17.98 2.52 -13.19
N ARG A 201 17.20 1.93 -12.28
CA ARG A 201 17.41 0.56 -11.79
C ARG A 201 17.30 -0.49 -12.90
N PHE A 202 16.42 -0.28 -13.86
CA PHE A 202 16.18 -1.21 -14.96
C PHE A 202 16.79 -0.75 -16.29
N HIS A 203 17.69 0.25 -16.26
CA HIS A 203 18.40 0.77 -17.43
C HIS A 203 17.48 1.30 -18.55
N MET A 204 16.37 1.95 -18.17
CA MET A 204 15.33 2.49 -19.06
C MET A 204 15.32 4.03 -19.12
N GLU A 205 16.41 4.70 -18.73
CA GLU A 205 16.48 6.17 -18.67
C GLU A 205 16.31 6.85 -20.03
N ASN A 206 16.66 6.16 -21.12
CA ASN A 206 16.61 6.68 -22.50
C ASN A 206 15.42 6.12 -23.29
N CYS A 207 14.44 5.50 -22.63
CA CYS A 207 13.26 4.98 -23.33
C CYS A 207 12.37 6.12 -23.85
N ASN A 208 11.73 5.90 -25.01
CA ASN A 208 10.77 6.85 -25.57
C ASN A 208 9.56 6.99 -24.65
N GLU A 209 9.10 8.22 -24.46
CA GLU A 209 7.86 8.48 -23.74
C GLU A 209 6.64 8.12 -24.59
N VAL A 210 5.61 7.57 -23.95
CA VAL A 210 4.32 7.27 -24.56
C VAL A 210 3.20 7.86 -23.71
N GLU A 211 2.14 8.33 -24.38
CA GLU A 211 1.02 8.99 -23.69
C GLU A 211 0.04 8.00 -23.05
N THR A 212 0.06 6.74 -23.49
CA THR A 212 -0.81 5.67 -22.99
C THR A 212 0.03 4.60 -22.29
N PRO A 213 -0.49 3.98 -21.21
CA PRO A 213 0.23 2.94 -20.47
C PRO A 213 0.37 1.63 -21.26
N MET A 214 -0.47 1.43 -22.28
CA MET A 214 -0.46 0.27 -23.16
C MET A 214 -0.87 0.67 -24.58
N GLU A 215 -0.42 -0.10 -25.57
CA GLU A 215 -0.82 0.07 -26.97
C GLU A 215 -2.27 -0.43 -27.20
N ALA A 216 -3.05 0.36 -27.93
CA ALA A 216 -4.43 0.01 -28.24
C ALA A 216 -4.50 -1.12 -29.27
N ASN A 217 -5.27 -2.17 -28.97
CA ASN A 217 -5.46 -3.35 -29.82
C ASN A 217 -4.20 -4.22 -30.03
N LEU A 218 -3.26 -4.18 -29.08
CA LEU A 218 -2.10 -5.08 -29.09
C LEU A 218 -2.57 -6.54 -29.14
N LYS A 219 -2.12 -7.28 -30.16
CA LYS A 219 -2.33 -8.72 -30.27
C LYS A 219 -1.04 -9.42 -29.93
N LEU A 220 -1.01 -10.07 -28.77
CA LEU A 220 0.11 -10.90 -28.37
C LEU A 220 0.05 -12.24 -29.13
N SER A 221 1.19 -12.65 -29.68
CA SER A 221 1.39 -13.97 -30.28
C SER A 221 2.48 -14.70 -29.52
N LYS A 222 2.31 -16.00 -29.30
CA LYS A 222 3.34 -16.84 -28.69
C LYS A 222 4.45 -17.08 -29.72
N SER A 223 5.68 -16.67 -29.41
CA SER A 223 6.86 -17.08 -30.19
C SER A 223 7.41 -18.41 -29.65
N GLU A 224 7.82 -19.31 -30.54
CA GLU A 224 8.44 -20.59 -30.15
C GLU A 224 9.93 -20.42 -29.77
N ASP A 225 10.56 -19.31 -30.18
CA ASP A 225 11.99 -19.02 -30.01
C ASP A 225 12.31 -18.03 -28.87
N GLU A 226 11.37 -17.82 -27.93
CA GLU A 226 11.57 -16.87 -26.82
C GLU A 226 12.49 -17.43 -25.73
N GLN A 227 13.52 -16.64 -25.36
CA GLN A 227 14.36 -16.93 -24.21
C GLN A 227 13.57 -16.76 -22.90
N ALA A 228 13.77 -17.69 -21.97
CA ALA A 228 13.17 -17.60 -20.65
C ALA A 228 13.63 -16.32 -19.92
N VAL A 229 12.66 -15.53 -19.45
CA VAL A 229 12.93 -14.30 -18.69
C VAL A 229 13.47 -14.66 -17.30
N ASP A 230 14.47 -13.89 -16.81
CA ASP A 230 14.90 -13.98 -15.41
C ASP A 230 13.71 -13.67 -14.48
N ALA A 231 13.25 -14.71 -13.77
CA ALA A 231 12.11 -14.61 -12.87
C ALA A 231 12.31 -13.60 -11.74
N THR A 232 13.54 -13.37 -11.30
CA THR A 232 13.86 -12.38 -10.26
C THR A 232 13.72 -10.97 -10.81
N LEU A 233 14.35 -10.70 -11.95
CA LEU A 233 14.26 -9.39 -12.62
C LEU A 233 12.80 -9.05 -12.93
N PHE A 234 12.07 -10.00 -13.51
CA PHE A 234 10.65 -9.85 -13.82
C PHE A 234 9.81 -9.50 -12.59
N LYS A 235 9.98 -10.24 -11.48
CA LYS A 235 9.27 -9.96 -10.23
C LYS A 235 9.60 -8.58 -9.66
N GLN A 236 10.84 -8.12 -9.80
CA GLN A 236 11.24 -6.78 -9.37
C GLN A 236 10.57 -5.68 -10.20
N VAL A 237 10.56 -5.82 -11.52
CA VAL A 237 9.88 -4.89 -12.44
C VAL A 237 8.38 -4.83 -12.13
N VAL A 238 7.71 -5.99 -12.07
CA VAL A 238 6.29 -6.09 -11.75
C VAL A 238 5.98 -5.49 -10.37
N GLY A 239 6.83 -5.72 -9.37
CA GLY A 239 6.68 -5.12 -8.04
C GLY A 239 6.74 -3.59 -8.07
N SER A 240 7.68 -3.02 -8.81
CA SER A 240 7.81 -1.57 -9.01
C SER A 240 6.60 -0.97 -9.74
N LEU A 241 6.15 -1.62 -10.81
CA LEU A 241 4.98 -1.18 -11.58
C LEU A 241 3.69 -1.26 -10.77
N ARG A 242 3.51 -2.33 -9.98
CA ARG A 242 2.36 -2.46 -9.07
C ARG A 242 2.30 -1.33 -8.05
N PHE A 243 3.45 -0.91 -7.52
CA PHE A 243 3.51 0.24 -6.63
C PHE A 243 3.00 1.50 -7.33
N ILE A 244 3.49 1.79 -8.54
CA ILE A 244 3.06 2.92 -9.37
C ILE A 244 1.55 2.86 -9.67
N CYS A 245 1.02 1.71 -10.06
CA CYS A 245 -0.42 1.55 -10.38
C CYS A 245 -1.33 1.76 -9.15
N ASN A 246 -0.84 1.34 -7.98
CA ASN A 246 -1.57 1.53 -6.73
C ASN A 246 -1.57 2.98 -6.27
N THR A 247 -0.58 3.78 -6.67
CA THR A 247 -0.42 5.19 -6.32
C THR A 247 -0.98 6.15 -7.38
N ARG A 248 -1.04 5.71 -8.65
CA ARG A 248 -1.52 6.45 -9.83
C ARG A 248 -2.53 5.65 -10.68
N PRO A 249 -3.80 6.10 -10.80
CA PRO A 249 -4.80 5.32 -11.53
C PRO A 249 -4.60 5.31 -13.04
N ASP A 250 -3.90 6.32 -13.59
CA ASP A 250 -3.59 6.39 -15.02
C ASP A 250 -2.53 5.37 -15.46
N SER A 251 -1.82 4.73 -14.53
CA SER A 251 -0.82 3.70 -14.84
C SER A 251 -1.36 2.27 -14.79
N PHE A 252 -2.65 2.06 -14.46
CA PHE A 252 -3.18 0.76 -14.03
C PHE A 252 -3.15 -0.35 -15.09
N ASP A 253 -3.14 0.00 -16.37
CA ASP A 253 -3.22 -0.96 -17.48
C ASP A 253 -1.97 -1.86 -17.64
N ILE A 254 -0.93 -1.63 -16.82
CA ILE A 254 0.32 -2.41 -16.85
C ILE A 254 0.22 -3.71 -16.01
N SER A 255 -0.82 -3.90 -15.17
CA SER A 255 -0.83 -4.96 -14.15
C SER A 255 -1.46 -6.30 -14.55
N PHE A 256 -1.88 -6.52 -15.80
CA PHE A 256 -2.67 -7.70 -16.18
C PHE A 256 -1.95 -8.71 -17.07
N ASP A 257 -0.78 -9.23 -16.67
CA ASP A 257 -0.30 -10.50 -17.25
C ASP A 257 0.71 -11.32 -16.41
N CYS A 258 0.56 -11.39 -15.09
CA CYS A 258 1.52 -12.16 -14.26
C CYS A 258 0.91 -13.21 -13.34
N SER A 259 -0.40 -13.41 -13.41
CA SER A 259 -1.07 -14.44 -12.61
C SER A 259 -2.09 -15.18 -13.45
N LYS A 260 -1.63 -16.12 -14.28
CA LYS A 260 -2.01 -17.53 -14.22
C LYS A 260 -1.39 -18.31 -15.38
N LYS A 261 -0.68 -19.39 -15.03
CA LYS A 261 -0.60 -20.61 -15.86
C LYS A 261 -2.04 -21.08 -16.07
N ASP A 262 -2.59 -20.92 -17.27
CA ASP A 262 -3.56 -21.82 -17.89
C ASP A 262 -3.93 -21.26 -19.27
N PRO A 263 -3.53 -21.92 -20.38
CA PRO A 263 -3.65 -21.40 -21.73
C PRO A 263 -5.04 -21.52 -22.39
N GLU A 264 -6.11 -21.85 -21.66
CA GLU A 264 -7.36 -22.30 -22.31
C GLU A 264 -8.63 -21.45 -22.12
N ILE A 265 -8.58 -20.24 -21.53
CA ILE A 265 -9.79 -19.38 -21.48
C ILE A 265 -9.43 -17.92 -21.77
N LEU A 266 -9.44 -17.57 -23.06
CA LEU A 266 -9.27 -16.21 -23.56
C LEU A 266 -10.64 -15.62 -23.94
N GLU A 267 -11.46 -15.26 -22.94
CA GLU A 267 -12.57 -14.30 -23.06
C GLU A 267 -13.18 -13.98 -21.67
N GLY A 268 -12.47 -13.18 -20.86
CA GLY A 268 -12.98 -12.68 -19.57
C GLY A 268 -13.05 -11.16 -19.57
N ARG A 269 -14.20 -10.56 -19.18
CA ARG A 269 -14.31 -9.09 -19.02
C ARG A 269 -13.64 -8.64 -17.72
N SER A 270 -12.83 -7.60 -17.79
CA SER A 270 -12.28 -6.88 -16.64
C SER A 270 -13.36 -5.97 -16.03
N THR A 271 -13.53 -6.01 -14.71
CA THR A 271 -14.39 -5.06 -13.97
C THR A 271 -13.53 -4.10 -13.18
N GLY A 272 -13.79 -2.80 -13.32
CA GLY A 272 -13.11 -1.74 -12.59
C GLY A 272 -14.04 -1.02 -11.61
N TYR A 273 -13.48 -0.50 -10.54
CA TYR A 273 -14.14 0.48 -9.68
C TYR A 273 -13.20 1.63 -9.35
N TRP A 274 -13.80 2.75 -9.00
CA TRP A 274 -13.11 3.87 -8.38
C TRP A 274 -14.03 4.53 -7.34
N PHE A 275 -13.46 4.89 -6.21
CA PHE A 275 -14.10 5.60 -5.13
C PHE A 275 -13.45 6.96 -4.99
N ARG A 276 -14.28 8.00 -4.88
CA ARG A 276 -13.84 9.39 -4.74
C ARG A 276 -14.47 10.04 -3.51
N PHE A 277 -13.68 10.87 -2.84
CA PHE A 277 -14.15 11.77 -1.80
C PHE A 277 -14.14 13.19 -2.37
N ARG A 278 -15.32 13.81 -2.47
CA ARG A 278 -15.54 15.05 -3.24
C ARG A 278 -15.03 14.89 -4.69
N ASN A 279 -13.98 15.63 -5.04
CA ASN A 279 -13.34 15.63 -6.36
C ASN A 279 -12.03 14.84 -6.39
N SER A 280 -11.61 14.24 -5.27
CA SER A 280 -10.35 13.51 -5.17
C SER A 280 -10.56 12.00 -5.26
N PRO A 281 -9.86 11.28 -6.17
CA PRO A 281 -9.88 9.82 -6.21
C PRO A 281 -9.13 9.24 -4.99
N ILE A 282 -9.74 8.28 -4.31
CA ILE A 282 -9.23 7.68 -3.06
C ILE A 282 -8.79 6.24 -3.26
N SER A 283 -9.63 5.44 -3.92
CA SER A 283 -9.39 4.01 -4.14
C SER A 283 -9.86 3.61 -5.52
N TRP A 284 -9.20 2.65 -6.14
CA TRP A 284 -9.59 2.07 -7.41
C TRP A 284 -9.05 0.66 -7.51
N SER A 285 -9.65 -0.13 -8.39
CA SER A 285 -9.11 -1.42 -8.78
C SER A 285 -9.67 -1.82 -10.13
N SER A 286 -8.95 -2.70 -10.80
CA SER A 286 -9.47 -3.50 -11.89
C SER A 286 -9.16 -4.96 -11.60
N LYS A 287 -10.17 -5.82 -11.77
CA LYS A 287 -10.08 -7.26 -11.55
C LYS A 287 -10.61 -7.98 -12.77
N LYS A 288 -9.80 -8.87 -13.36
CA LYS A 288 -10.27 -9.84 -14.35
C LYS A 288 -11.21 -10.82 -13.64
N GLN A 289 -12.46 -10.87 -14.08
CA GLN A 289 -13.45 -11.74 -13.48
C GLN A 289 -13.48 -13.07 -14.23
N ASN A 290 -13.23 -14.17 -13.51
CA ASN A 290 -13.45 -15.52 -14.03
C ASN A 290 -14.94 -15.92 -13.97
N ILE A 291 -15.72 -15.23 -13.14
CA ILE A 291 -17.19 -15.30 -13.00
C ILE A 291 -17.65 -13.91 -12.54
N VAL A 292 -18.82 -13.45 -12.98
CA VAL A 292 -19.37 -12.14 -12.59
C VAL A 292 -19.76 -12.13 -11.11
N ALA A 293 -18.95 -11.56 -10.21
CA ALA A 293 -19.33 -11.46 -8.79
C ALA A 293 -18.77 -10.24 -8.02
N LEU A 294 -19.73 -9.46 -7.51
CA LEU A 294 -19.96 -8.85 -6.18
C LEU A 294 -18.82 -8.13 -5.43
N PHE A 295 -19.07 -6.83 -5.19
CA PHE A 295 -18.35 -5.96 -4.27
C PHE A 295 -18.75 -6.17 -2.81
N SER A 296 -17.78 -5.98 -1.92
CA SER A 296 -17.91 -5.90 -0.46
C SER A 296 -18.06 -4.45 -0.01
N CYS A 297 -19.27 -4.03 0.37
CA CYS A 297 -19.47 -2.77 1.09
C CYS A 297 -20.51 -2.98 2.20
N GLU A 298 -20.07 -3.19 3.43
CA GLU A 298 -20.86 -2.94 4.64
C GLU A 298 -20.51 -1.54 5.14
N ALA A 299 -21.41 -0.58 4.94
CA ALA A 299 -21.32 0.72 5.59
C ALA A 299 -22.74 1.31 5.74
N ASP A 300 -23.16 1.53 6.98
CA ASP A 300 -24.35 2.29 7.31
C ASP A 300 -24.01 3.79 7.29
N TYR A 301 -24.52 4.54 6.31
CA TYR A 301 -24.42 6.00 6.24
C TYR A 301 -25.76 6.62 5.81
N VAL A 302 -26.04 7.82 6.33
CA VAL A 302 -27.31 8.58 6.23
C VAL A 302 -27.61 9.13 4.81
N LYS A 303 -26.99 8.58 3.76
CA LYS A 303 -27.32 8.88 2.36
C LYS A 303 -27.02 7.65 1.48
N PRO A 304 -27.93 7.22 0.59
CA PRO A 304 -27.69 6.08 -0.27
C PRO A 304 -26.41 6.25 -1.09
N MET A 305 -25.55 5.23 -1.07
CA MET A 305 -24.38 5.15 -1.94
C MET A 305 -24.84 5.07 -3.41
N ARG A 306 -24.24 5.85 -4.32
CA ARG A 306 -24.59 5.83 -5.75
C ARG A 306 -23.67 4.90 -6.52
N LEU A 307 -24.23 3.87 -7.15
CA LEU A 307 -23.53 2.95 -8.05
C LEU A 307 -23.86 3.28 -9.51
N ASN A 308 -22.84 3.55 -10.33
CA ASN A 308 -22.99 3.85 -11.75
C ASN A 308 -22.78 2.58 -12.58
N VAL A 309 -23.72 2.26 -13.48
CA VAL A 309 -23.70 1.03 -14.29
C VAL A 309 -24.10 1.32 -15.73
N ASP A 310 -23.45 0.70 -16.71
CA ASP A 310 -23.75 0.81 -18.15
C ASP A 310 -24.79 -0.22 -18.62
N ASN A 311 -24.94 -1.31 -17.87
CA ASN A 311 -25.91 -2.38 -18.14
C ASN A 311 -27.31 -2.04 -17.62
N LYS A 312 -28.17 -1.54 -18.51
CA LYS A 312 -29.60 -1.24 -18.22
C LYS A 312 -30.38 -2.44 -17.68
N SER A 313 -30.09 -3.65 -18.14
CA SER A 313 -30.77 -4.87 -17.68
C SER A 313 -30.41 -5.18 -16.23
N ALA A 314 -29.15 -5.01 -15.84
CA ALA A 314 -28.71 -5.18 -14.45
C ALA A 314 -29.38 -4.14 -13.51
N ILE A 315 -29.54 -2.89 -13.98
CA ILE A 315 -30.25 -1.84 -13.23
C ILE A 315 -31.72 -2.19 -13.04
N SER A 316 -32.38 -2.67 -14.11
CA SER A 316 -33.78 -3.08 -14.05
C SER A 316 -33.99 -4.23 -13.07
N LEU A 317 -33.08 -5.22 -13.07
CA LEU A 317 -33.13 -6.37 -12.16
C LEU A 317 -32.90 -5.95 -10.69
N ALA A 318 -32.05 -4.95 -10.45
CA ALA A 318 -31.79 -4.44 -9.11
C ALA A 318 -32.97 -3.64 -8.53
N LYS A 319 -33.76 -2.96 -9.39
CA LYS A 319 -34.89 -2.12 -8.99
C LYS A 319 -36.23 -2.85 -8.95
N ASN A 320 -36.44 -3.83 -9.83
CA ASN A 320 -37.74 -4.47 -10.00
C ASN A 320 -37.68 -5.98 -9.72
N PRO A 321 -38.51 -6.51 -8.80
CA PRO A 321 -38.55 -7.93 -8.41
C PRO A 321 -38.89 -8.94 -9.50
N ILE A 322 -39.43 -8.51 -10.64
CA ILE A 322 -40.08 -9.39 -11.61
C ILE A 322 -39.02 -10.25 -12.30
N ALA A 323 -38.93 -11.51 -11.87
CA ALA A 323 -38.08 -12.52 -12.47
C ALA A 323 -38.52 -12.77 -13.92
N HIS A 324 -37.73 -12.30 -14.88
CA HIS A 324 -37.88 -12.73 -16.25
C HIS A 324 -37.48 -14.22 -16.35
N GLY A 325 -38.06 -14.99 -17.27
CA GLY A 325 -37.69 -16.41 -17.46
C GLY A 325 -36.19 -16.67 -17.63
N ARG A 326 -35.42 -15.65 -18.07
CA ARG A 326 -33.95 -15.69 -18.23
C ARG A 326 -33.14 -15.41 -16.94
N SER A 327 -33.77 -14.95 -15.85
CA SER A 327 -33.11 -14.64 -14.58
C SER A 327 -33.33 -15.71 -13.50
N LYS A 328 -33.97 -16.84 -13.83
CA LYS A 328 -34.27 -17.93 -12.89
C LYS A 328 -33.01 -18.61 -12.32
N HIS A 329 -31.87 -18.50 -13.01
CA HIS A 329 -30.58 -19.08 -12.59
C HIS A 329 -29.67 -18.10 -11.86
N ILE A 330 -30.16 -16.91 -11.52
CA ILE A 330 -29.39 -15.93 -10.77
C ILE A 330 -29.40 -16.33 -9.30
N GLU A 331 -28.26 -16.80 -8.79
CA GLU A 331 -28.06 -17.27 -7.41
C GLU A 331 -28.51 -16.26 -6.34
N THR A 332 -28.90 -16.78 -5.17
CA THR A 332 -29.41 -15.99 -4.03
C THR A 332 -28.47 -14.85 -3.60
N LYS A 333 -27.15 -14.99 -3.81
CA LYS A 333 -26.14 -13.96 -3.53
C LYS A 333 -26.32 -12.65 -4.31
N TYR A 334 -26.98 -12.68 -5.48
CA TYR A 334 -27.29 -11.47 -6.26
C TYR A 334 -28.51 -10.71 -5.73
N HIS A 335 -29.24 -11.27 -4.74
CA HIS A 335 -30.24 -10.53 -3.98
C HIS A 335 -29.62 -9.49 -3.06
N PHE A 336 -28.34 -9.58 -2.68
CA PHE A 336 -27.72 -8.58 -1.81
C PHE A 336 -27.81 -7.17 -2.39
N LEU A 337 -27.44 -6.96 -3.66
CA LEU A 337 -27.55 -5.63 -4.29
C LEU A 337 -28.99 -5.14 -4.33
N ARG A 338 -29.94 -6.03 -4.62
CA ARG A 338 -31.37 -5.75 -4.60
C ARG A 338 -31.83 -5.39 -3.19
N ASP A 339 -31.38 -6.09 -2.16
CA ASP A 339 -31.71 -5.82 -0.77
C ASP A 339 -31.13 -4.48 -0.31
N GLN A 340 -29.92 -4.12 -0.73
CA GLN A 340 -29.33 -2.81 -0.44
C GLN A 340 -30.07 -1.68 -1.17
N VAL A 341 -30.54 -1.91 -2.40
CA VAL A 341 -31.38 -0.95 -3.14
C VAL A 341 -32.74 -0.80 -2.46
N ASN A 342 -33.37 -1.91 -2.05
CA ASN A 342 -34.66 -1.91 -1.35
C ASN A 342 -34.58 -1.28 0.05
N LYS A 343 -33.46 -1.47 0.76
CA LYS A 343 -33.18 -0.82 2.05
C LYS A 343 -32.79 0.66 1.91
N GLU A 344 -32.85 1.22 0.70
CA GLU A 344 -32.44 2.59 0.37
C GLU A 344 -30.98 2.90 0.77
N LYS A 345 -30.14 1.87 0.88
CA LYS A 345 -28.70 2.01 1.16
C LYS A 345 -27.90 2.21 -0.12
N LEU A 346 -28.43 1.79 -1.27
CA LEU A 346 -27.78 1.87 -2.58
C LEU A 346 -28.73 2.45 -3.65
N THR A 347 -28.25 3.40 -4.45
CA THR A 347 -28.95 3.89 -5.65
C THR A 347 -28.17 3.51 -6.90
N VAL A 348 -28.76 2.70 -7.79
CA VAL A 348 -28.14 2.33 -9.07
C VAL A 348 -28.60 3.27 -10.19
N VAL A 349 -27.63 3.88 -10.87
CA VAL A 349 -27.83 4.89 -11.92
C VAL A 349 -27.17 4.46 -13.22
N HIS A 350 -27.88 4.62 -14.32
CA HIS A 350 -27.32 4.33 -15.64
C HIS A 350 -26.29 5.39 -16.05
N ARG A 351 -25.11 4.96 -16.47
CA ARG A 351 -24.09 5.81 -17.10
C ARG A 351 -23.79 5.30 -18.49
N ARG A 352 -23.77 6.21 -19.47
CA ARG A 352 -23.39 5.88 -20.84
C ARG A 352 -21.89 5.54 -20.87
N THR A 353 -21.50 4.62 -21.76
CA THR A 353 -20.10 4.16 -21.90
C THR A 353 -19.12 5.31 -22.16
N ASN A 354 -19.55 6.36 -22.86
CA ASN A 354 -18.72 7.54 -23.14
C ASN A 354 -18.39 8.40 -21.89
N VAL A 355 -19.01 8.15 -20.74
CA VAL A 355 -18.69 8.84 -19.46
C VAL A 355 -18.26 7.85 -18.37
N GLN A 356 -17.89 6.64 -18.76
CA GLN A 356 -17.39 5.60 -17.88
C GLN A 356 -15.90 5.81 -17.65
N VAL A 357 -15.57 6.39 -16.51
CA VAL A 357 -14.18 6.74 -16.15
C VAL A 357 -13.38 5.47 -15.84
N GLU A 358 -14.07 4.42 -15.39
CA GLU A 358 -13.55 3.09 -15.07
C GLU A 358 -12.93 2.38 -16.27
N ASP A 359 -13.23 2.83 -17.50
CA ASP A 359 -12.63 2.31 -18.73
C ASP A 359 -11.10 2.48 -18.74
N ILE A 360 -10.57 3.55 -18.13
CA ILE A 360 -9.13 3.79 -18.02
C ILE A 360 -8.41 2.72 -17.18
N LEU A 361 -9.15 1.97 -16.36
CA LEU A 361 -8.61 0.91 -15.51
C LEU A 361 -8.74 -0.48 -16.16
N THR A 362 -9.50 -0.61 -17.24
CA THR A 362 -9.97 -1.92 -17.73
C THR A 362 -9.70 -2.16 -19.21
N LYS A 363 -9.37 -1.12 -19.99
CA LYS A 363 -9.26 -1.17 -21.44
C LYS A 363 -7.97 -0.50 -21.90
N SER A 364 -7.36 -1.06 -22.95
CA SER A 364 -6.36 -0.39 -23.76
C SER A 364 -7.02 0.69 -24.62
N LEU A 365 -6.85 1.94 -24.20
CA LEU A 365 -7.49 3.09 -24.83
C LEU A 365 -6.56 3.78 -25.82
N ARG A 366 -7.15 4.35 -26.87
CA ARG A 366 -6.45 5.32 -27.73
C ARG A 366 -6.11 6.58 -26.93
N ALA A 367 -5.05 7.29 -27.33
CA ALA A 367 -4.48 8.41 -26.59
C ALA A 367 -5.48 9.55 -26.32
N ASP A 368 -6.34 9.87 -27.29
CA ASP A 368 -7.42 10.86 -27.16
C ASP A 368 -8.39 10.49 -26.03
N ARG A 369 -8.90 9.27 -26.03
CA ARG A 369 -9.84 8.77 -25.04
C ARG A 369 -9.18 8.63 -23.66
N PHE A 370 -7.94 8.16 -23.62
CA PHE A 370 -7.17 8.06 -22.38
C PHE A 370 -6.98 9.42 -21.73
N LYS A 371 -6.62 10.46 -22.50
CA LYS A 371 -6.49 11.84 -22.00
C LYS A 371 -7.80 12.38 -21.42
N GLU A 372 -8.92 12.15 -22.12
CA GLU A 372 -10.24 12.56 -21.65
C GLU A 372 -10.56 11.94 -20.28
N LEU A 373 -10.45 10.61 -20.16
CA LEU A 373 -10.74 9.91 -18.91
C LEU A 373 -9.76 10.27 -17.78
N ARG A 374 -8.48 10.47 -18.11
CA ARG A 374 -7.46 10.92 -17.16
C ARG A 374 -7.81 12.29 -16.57
N ASN A 375 -8.28 13.21 -17.41
CA ASN A 375 -8.74 14.52 -16.94
C ASN A 375 -10.00 14.39 -16.06
N MET A 376 -10.92 13.47 -16.39
CA MET A 376 -12.10 13.19 -15.56
C MET A 376 -11.75 12.58 -14.19
N LEU A 377 -10.61 11.89 -14.07
CA LEU A 377 -10.05 11.42 -12.80
C LEU A 377 -9.40 12.54 -11.94
N GLY A 378 -9.26 13.75 -12.49
CA GLY A 378 -8.54 14.83 -11.83
C GLY A 378 -7.02 14.68 -11.89
N ILE A 379 -6.50 13.84 -12.78
CA ILE A 379 -5.06 13.68 -13.00
C ILE A 379 -4.62 14.73 -14.01
N VAL A 380 -3.71 15.60 -13.57
CA VAL A 380 -3.19 16.71 -14.37
C VAL A 380 -1.73 16.47 -14.75
N LYS A 381 -1.30 17.09 -15.85
CA LYS A 381 0.13 17.15 -16.19
C LYS A 381 0.88 17.99 -15.18
N ALA A 382 2.13 17.63 -14.93
CA ALA A 382 3.02 18.33 -14.01
C ALA A 382 3.27 19.81 -14.42
N GLU A 383 3.06 20.17 -15.69
CA GLU A 383 3.16 21.54 -16.19
C GLU A 383 2.17 22.51 -15.51
N ARG A 384 1.06 22.00 -14.94
CA ARG A 384 0.10 22.79 -14.16
C ARG A 384 0.50 23.01 -12.70
N LEU A 385 1.70 22.60 -12.29
CA LEU A 385 2.24 22.76 -10.94
C LEU A 385 3.03 24.07 -10.75
N ASN A 386 3.18 24.84 -11.83
CA ASN A 386 3.84 26.13 -11.87
C ASN A 386 2.85 27.27 -11.68
#